data_AF-A0A554FLX6-F1
#
_entry.id   AF-A0A554FLX6-F1
#
_cell.length_a   1.000
_cell.length_b   1.000
_cell.length_c   1.000
_cell.angle_alpha   90.00
_cell.angle_beta   90.00
_cell.angle_gamma   90.00
#
_symmetry.space_group_name_H-M   'P 1'
#
loop_
_entity.id
_entity.type
_entity.pdbx_description
1 polymer ?
#
loop_
_entity_poly.entity_id
_entity_poly.type
_entity_poly.pdbx_seq_one_letter_code
_entity_poly.pdbx_strand_id
1 'polypeptide(L)'
;MTAPLFRLADATLVEPLVQDFQAWWMTVAPMPASLHLQAYLVPLLKAYLQTPDFHAKAAKDPALSGSSFVGVAPERADEVRALLQRITAAQEDRLQLAESFDEFQTQLLAEAKGQSLEPLYARLPEPLKGLVELVYDYVNRPSMRVHEGLLYRGRHHKTELQSLRIRRLKADAERDSLLTTPRLREAGQLDWKVPFHDARLDKLFSLDLEPRPLEWIRDVLGDAVTSDAELLPLLTEAPQTVSDTWNGPGARVRYVGHACVLVEWKGTAILIDAVVPVRPEKVGPLERMSFADLPRRIDYVLITHSHPDHLDIETLLRLRHRIGTLMVPRSSGALAGDYSPRLLGKALGFRDVLEPYFYESLPLPDGEIIAAPFMGEHGDVAHAKTAWILRVGEERMFFAADSMCVDETTYRDLRRTVGDLHTVFMNTEIEGAPHTWMMEGFFPKKRDRKLEKNRRCRGSNSTEGLRLLELVGARRLFNYAMGLEPWMEHIIGPAATPETPRMKESDLLLATARERGLQAERLQGAQQVHLKP
;
A
#
# COMPACT_ATOMS: atom_id res chain seq x y z
N MET A 1 42.41 -15.84 9.50
CA MET A 1 41.00 -16.18 9.22
C MET A 1 40.29 -14.87 8.88
N THR A 2 39.59 -14.81 7.76
CA THR A 2 38.76 -13.64 7.42
C THR A 2 37.60 -13.55 8.43
N ALA A 3 37.27 -12.35 8.92
CA ALA A 3 36.14 -12.17 9.83
C ALA A 3 34.83 -12.61 9.16
N PRO A 4 33.88 -13.21 9.91
CA PRO A 4 32.59 -13.63 9.36
C PRO A 4 31.81 -12.43 8.82
N LEU A 5 31.06 -12.66 7.74
CA LEU A 5 30.20 -11.66 7.12
C LEU A 5 28.75 -12.10 7.30
N PHE A 6 27.89 -11.13 7.60
CA PHE A 6 26.49 -11.35 7.93
C PHE A 6 25.58 -10.59 6.97
N ARG A 7 24.45 -11.21 6.63
CA ARG A 7 23.29 -10.55 6.02
C ARG A 7 22.08 -10.65 6.93
N LEU A 8 21.00 -9.93 6.62
CA LEU A 8 19.70 -10.17 7.25
C LEU A 8 19.28 -11.62 7.01
N ALA A 9 18.84 -12.32 8.05
CA ALA A 9 18.26 -13.63 7.89
C ALA A 9 16.96 -13.55 7.08
N ASP A 10 16.60 -14.63 6.37
CA ASP A 10 15.44 -14.63 5.48
C ASP A 10 14.11 -14.38 6.24
N ALA A 11 14.08 -14.76 7.53
CA ALA A 11 12.98 -14.55 8.45
C ALA A 11 13.01 -13.20 9.19
N THR A 12 14.03 -12.36 8.94
CA THR A 12 14.13 -11.06 9.57
C THR A 12 13.13 -10.11 8.95
N LEU A 13 12.12 -9.79 9.77
CA LEU A 13 11.07 -8.84 9.51
C LEU A 13 11.48 -7.48 10.10
N VAL A 14 11.32 -6.42 9.31
CA VAL A 14 11.62 -5.04 9.67
C VAL A 14 10.36 -4.21 9.44
N GLU A 15 9.55 -4.04 10.47
CA GLU A 15 8.27 -3.32 10.38
C GLU A 15 8.50 -1.82 10.55
N PRO A 16 8.15 -0.96 9.57
CA PRO A 16 8.13 0.47 9.78
C PRO A 16 6.95 0.85 10.65
N LEU A 17 7.20 1.64 11.70
CA LEU A 17 6.20 2.05 12.68
C LEU A 17 6.13 3.57 12.80
N VAL A 18 4.93 4.10 13.02
CA VAL A 18 4.69 5.46 13.52
C VAL A 18 3.97 5.31 14.86
N GLN A 19 4.67 5.60 15.96
CA GLN A 19 4.12 5.40 17.33
C GLN A 19 3.51 4.00 17.50
N ASP A 20 4.31 2.96 17.26
CA ASP A 20 3.93 1.54 17.41
C ASP A 20 2.85 1.01 16.44
N PHE A 21 2.23 1.84 15.60
CA PHE A 21 1.37 1.35 14.51
C PHE A 21 2.19 1.16 13.24
N GLN A 22 1.89 0.10 12.49
CA GLN A 22 2.53 -0.13 11.20
C GLN A 22 2.32 1.06 10.26
N ALA A 23 3.37 1.42 9.52
CA ALA A 23 3.36 2.57 8.64
C ALA A 23 2.57 2.25 7.37
N TRP A 24 1.59 3.10 7.09
CA TRP A 24 0.86 3.17 5.83
C TRP A 24 0.51 4.64 5.58
N TRP A 25 -0.05 4.96 4.42
CA TRP A 25 -0.24 6.36 4.04
C TRP A 25 -1.08 7.16 5.04
N MET A 26 -2.05 6.52 5.72
CA MET A 26 -2.86 7.13 6.79
C MET A 26 -2.18 7.26 8.15
N THR A 27 -0.94 6.82 8.33
CA THR A 27 -0.13 7.15 9.51
C THR A 27 1.04 8.08 9.18
N VAL A 28 1.40 8.19 7.89
CA VAL A 28 2.56 8.95 7.41
C VAL A 28 2.18 10.28 6.77
N ALA A 29 1.24 10.29 5.81
CA ALA A 29 0.88 11.50 5.06
C ALA A 29 0.19 12.52 5.99
N PRO A 30 0.65 13.77 6.10
CA PRO A 30 0.26 14.67 7.20
C PRO A 30 -1.25 14.89 7.36
N MET A 31 -1.97 15.20 6.27
CA MET A 31 -3.42 15.45 6.35
C MET A 31 -4.20 14.14 6.59
N PRO A 32 -3.99 13.06 5.80
CA PRO A 32 -4.57 11.75 6.11
C PRO A 32 -4.31 11.28 7.54
N ALA A 33 -3.07 11.39 8.01
CA ALA A 33 -2.69 10.98 9.35
C ALA A 33 -3.36 11.80 10.45
N SER A 34 -3.58 13.09 10.22
CA SER A 34 -4.29 13.95 11.18
C SER A 34 -5.76 13.54 11.30
N LEU A 35 -6.45 13.35 10.17
CA LEU A 35 -7.86 12.96 10.13
C LEU A 35 -8.06 11.53 10.66
N HIS A 36 -7.22 10.59 10.24
CA HIS A 36 -7.26 9.21 10.71
C HIS A 36 -7.00 9.12 12.23
N LEU A 37 -6.02 9.87 12.74
CA LEU A 37 -5.71 9.90 14.16
C LEU A 37 -6.92 10.35 15.00
N GLN A 38 -7.56 11.44 14.60
CA GLN A 38 -8.68 12.05 15.33
C GLN A 38 -9.96 11.23 15.22
N ALA A 39 -10.31 10.78 14.01
CA ALA A 39 -11.61 10.18 13.74
C ALA A 39 -11.64 8.66 13.98
N TYR A 40 -10.48 8.00 13.95
CA TYR A 40 -10.39 6.54 13.99
C TYR A 40 -9.48 6.03 15.11
N LEU A 41 -8.19 6.38 15.08
CA LEU A 41 -7.19 5.72 15.92
C LEU A 41 -7.39 6.01 17.43
N VAL A 42 -7.58 7.28 17.79
CA VAL A 42 -7.85 7.66 19.19
C VAL A 42 -9.17 7.07 19.70
N PRO A 43 -10.30 7.16 18.98
CA PRO A 43 -11.53 6.45 19.34
C PRO A 43 -11.37 4.93 19.49
N LEU A 44 -10.65 4.28 18.58
CA LEU A 44 -10.39 2.83 18.62
C LEU A 44 -9.68 2.41 19.91
N LEU A 45 -8.60 3.11 20.26
CA LEU A 45 -7.84 2.84 21.50
C LEU A 45 -8.68 3.11 22.75
N LYS A 46 -9.49 4.17 22.75
CA LYS A 46 -10.43 4.44 23.86
C LYS A 46 -11.48 3.34 24.00
N ALA A 47 -12.04 2.85 22.90
CA ALA A 47 -13.00 1.76 22.90
C ALA A 47 -12.38 0.45 23.43
N TYR A 48 -11.16 0.11 22.98
CA TYR A 48 -10.41 -1.03 23.51
C TYR A 48 -10.28 -0.95 25.04
N LEU A 49 -9.88 0.20 25.59
CA LEU A 49 -9.69 0.36 27.04
C LEU A 49 -10.98 0.26 27.85
N GLN A 50 -12.16 0.31 27.21
CA GLN A 50 -13.44 0.05 27.87
C GLN A 50 -13.75 -1.45 27.95
N THR A 51 -13.36 -2.23 26.93
CA THR A 51 -13.64 -3.67 26.84
C THR A 51 -12.47 -4.49 26.23
N PRO A 52 -11.29 -4.56 26.89
CA PRO A 52 -10.10 -5.20 26.32
C PRO A 52 -10.31 -6.67 25.93
N ASP A 53 -11.00 -7.44 26.78
CA ASP A 53 -11.30 -8.86 26.54
C ASP A 53 -12.09 -9.08 25.25
N PHE A 54 -13.09 -8.23 25.01
CA PHE A 54 -13.94 -8.33 23.82
C PHE A 54 -13.14 -8.01 22.55
N HIS A 55 -12.37 -6.92 22.56
CA HIS A 55 -11.52 -6.54 21.42
C HIS A 55 -10.49 -7.62 21.10
N ALA A 56 -9.76 -8.13 22.10
CA ALA A 56 -8.72 -9.15 21.91
C ALA A 56 -9.29 -10.45 21.33
N LYS A 57 -10.50 -10.85 21.76
CA LYS A 57 -11.20 -12.02 21.20
C LYS A 57 -11.72 -11.74 19.79
N ALA A 58 -12.37 -10.61 19.57
CA ALA A 58 -12.97 -10.25 18.28
C ALA A 58 -11.91 -10.06 17.19
N ALA A 59 -10.73 -9.53 17.52
CA ALA A 59 -9.62 -9.38 16.59
C ALA A 59 -9.06 -10.72 16.07
N LYS A 60 -9.29 -11.83 16.79
CA LYS A 60 -8.86 -13.19 16.40
C LYS A 60 -9.96 -14.00 15.73
N ASP A 61 -11.18 -13.46 15.64
CA ASP A 61 -12.31 -14.13 15.01
C ASP A 61 -12.25 -13.89 13.49
N PRO A 62 -12.04 -14.92 12.65
CA PRO A 62 -12.01 -14.76 11.20
C PRO A 62 -13.30 -14.15 10.63
N ALA A 63 -14.45 -14.38 11.27
CA ALA A 63 -15.74 -13.82 10.84
C ALA A 63 -15.86 -12.31 11.11
N LEU A 64 -15.01 -11.77 12.00
CA LEU A 64 -14.93 -10.34 12.32
C LEU A 64 -13.66 -9.70 11.74
N SER A 65 -12.90 -10.43 10.92
CA SER A 65 -11.73 -9.87 10.22
C SER A 65 -12.10 -8.60 9.44
N GLY A 66 -11.19 -7.64 9.44
CA GLY A 66 -11.44 -6.31 8.90
C GLY A 66 -12.33 -5.43 9.80
N SER A 67 -12.78 -5.88 10.97
CA SER A 67 -13.47 -4.99 11.91
C SER A 67 -12.48 -4.15 12.75
N SER A 68 -13.00 -3.10 13.41
CA SER A 68 -12.20 -2.17 14.20
C SER A 68 -11.94 -2.68 15.62
N PHE A 69 -11.15 -3.76 15.73
CA PHE A 69 -10.76 -4.37 17.00
C PHE A 69 -9.24 -4.41 17.17
N VAL A 70 -8.79 -4.11 18.39
CA VAL A 70 -7.38 -4.07 18.77
C VAL A 70 -6.99 -5.45 19.28
N GLY A 71 -6.00 -6.10 18.65
CA GLY A 71 -5.55 -7.46 18.96
C GLY A 71 -4.65 -7.62 20.19
N VAL A 72 -4.52 -6.58 21.02
CA VAL A 72 -3.65 -6.61 22.20
C VAL A 72 -4.29 -7.39 23.34
N ALA A 73 -3.53 -8.29 23.96
CA ALA A 73 -3.97 -9.08 25.11
C ALA A 73 -4.43 -8.19 26.28
N PRO A 74 -5.54 -8.52 26.98
CA PRO A 74 -6.11 -7.70 28.05
C PRO A 74 -5.14 -7.37 29.18
N GLU A 75 -4.21 -8.27 29.49
CA GLU A 75 -3.19 -8.11 30.53
C GLU A 75 -2.19 -6.99 30.20
N ARG A 76 -2.12 -6.58 28.93
CA ARG A 76 -1.27 -5.48 28.43
C ARG A 76 -2.05 -4.18 28.24
N ALA A 77 -3.27 -4.06 28.74
CA ALA A 77 -4.11 -2.88 28.52
C ALA A 77 -3.48 -1.58 29.06
N ASP A 78 -2.67 -1.64 30.11
CA ASP A 78 -1.96 -0.46 30.62
C ASP A 78 -0.88 0.07 29.66
N GLU A 79 -0.26 -0.80 28.86
CA GLU A 79 0.64 -0.37 27.78
C GLU A 79 -0.13 0.37 26.69
N VAL A 80 -1.35 -0.09 26.36
CA VAL A 80 -2.23 0.62 25.41
C VAL A 80 -2.69 1.97 25.97
N ARG A 81 -2.95 2.06 27.28
CA ARG A 81 -3.26 3.33 27.95
C ARG A 81 -2.09 4.31 27.87
N ALA A 82 -0.87 3.85 28.14
CA ALA A 82 0.34 4.65 28.02
C ALA A 82 0.61 5.07 26.57
N LEU A 83 0.38 4.16 25.61
CA LEU A 83 0.48 4.46 24.18
C LEU A 83 -0.51 5.55 23.76
N LEU A 84 -1.78 5.46 24.17
CA LEU A 84 -2.78 6.46 23.87
C LEU A 84 -2.37 7.84 24.41
N GLN A 85 -1.91 7.91 25.66
CA GLN A 85 -1.42 9.18 26.25
C GLN A 85 -0.25 9.75 25.45
N ARG A 86 0.73 8.92 25.09
CA ARG A 86 1.90 9.32 24.30
C ARG A 86 1.52 9.80 22.90
N ILE A 87 0.63 9.08 22.21
CA ILE A 87 0.13 9.44 20.88
C ILE A 87 -0.60 10.79 20.92
N THR A 88 -1.50 10.98 21.89
CA THR A 88 -2.25 12.24 22.02
C THR A 88 -1.33 13.42 22.31
N ALA A 89 -0.35 13.27 23.20
CA ALA A 89 0.58 14.35 23.53
C ALA A 89 1.53 14.68 22.37
N ALA A 90 2.11 13.67 21.71
CA ALA A 90 3.12 13.88 20.66
C ALA A 90 2.53 14.34 19.32
N GLN A 91 1.21 14.21 19.14
CA GLN A 91 0.50 14.57 17.90
C GLN A 91 -0.64 15.58 18.16
N GLU A 92 -0.52 16.39 19.21
CA GLU A 92 -1.51 17.41 19.56
C GLU A 92 -1.79 18.36 18.39
N ASP A 93 -0.77 18.78 17.65
CA ASP A 93 -0.90 19.65 16.49
C ASP A 93 -1.67 19.00 15.32
N ARG A 94 -1.48 17.69 15.09
CA ARG A 94 -2.29 16.92 14.12
C ARG A 94 -3.75 16.83 14.57
N LEU A 95 -4.00 16.62 15.86
CA LEU A 95 -5.35 16.59 16.41
C LEU A 95 -6.05 17.95 16.26
N GLN A 96 -5.37 19.04 16.60
CA GLN A 96 -5.87 20.41 16.43
C GLN A 96 -6.13 20.76 14.96
N LEU A 97 -5.26 20.31 14.04
CA LEU A 97 -5.46 20.48 12.60
C LEU A 97 -6.73 19.76 12.13
N ALA A 98 -6.90 18.50 12.51
CA ALA A 98 -8.07 17.70 12.12
C ALA A 98 -9.38 18.25 12.67
N GLU A 99 -9.40 18.65 13.95
CA GLU A 99 -10.56 19.28 14.58
C GLU A 99 -10.93 20.59 13.91
N SER A 100 -9.94 21.49 13.71
CA SER A 100 -10.17 22.76 13.02
C SER A 100 -10.67 22.55 11.59
N PHE A 101 -10.15 21.54 10.89
CA PHE A 101 -10.60 21.19 9.54
C PHE A 101 -12.06 20.74 9.51
N ASP A 102 -12.47 19.80 10.37
CA ASP A 102 -13.85 19.31 10.43
C ASP A 102 -14.85 20.43 10.80
N GLU A 103 -14.50 21.24 11.80
CA GLU A 103 -15.32 22.35 12.26
C GLU A 103 -15.47 23.45 11.19
N PHE A 104 -14.36 23.89 10.60
CA PHE A 104 -14.40 24.94 9.59
C PHE A 104 -15.02 24.45 8.29
N GLN A 105 -14.81 23.19 7.89
CA GLN A 105 -15.51 22.60 6.73
C GLN A 105 -17.02 22.62 6.93
N THR A 106 -17.49 22.31 8.15
CA THR A 106 -18.92 22.37 8.50
C THR A 106 -19.48 23.78 8.41
N GLN A 107 -18.75 24.77 8.94
CA GLN A 107 -19.14 26.19 8.85
C GLN A 107 -19.16 26.68 7.40
N LEU A 108 -18.13 26.34 6.64
CA LEU A 108 -17.98 26.68 5.24
C LEU A 108 -19.18 26.14 4.42
N LEU A 109 -19.54 24.86 4.59
CA LEU A 109 -20.71 24.27 3.93
C LEU A 109 -22.02 24.95 4.34
N ALA A 110 -22.14 25.43 5.57
CA ALA A 110 -23.34 26.09 6.07
C ALA A 110 -23.49 27.52 5.53
N GLU A 111 -22.40 28.27 5.38
CA GLU A 111 -22.44 29.71 5.11
C GLU A 111 -22.12 30.10 3.66
N ALA A 112 -21.24 29.34 3.01
CA ALA A 112 -20.75 29.68 1.68
C ALA A 112 -21.69 29.16 0.60
N LYS A 113 -22.46 30.06 -0.03
CA LYS A 113 -23.55 29.76 -0.98
C LYS A 113 -23.35 30.35 -2.38
N GLY A 114 -22.13 30.78 -2.71
CA GLY A 114 -21.74 31.34 -4.01
C GLY A 114 -21.19 32.77 -3.93
N GLN A 115 -21.21 33.39 -2.75
CA GLN A 115 -20.55 34.68 -2.50
C GLN A 115 -19.03 34.51 -2.42
N SER A 116 -18.26 35.61 -2.53
CA SER A 116 -16.80 35.56 -2.34
C SER A 116 -16.41 34.90 -1.01
N LEU A 117 -15.41 34.01 -1.06
CA LEU A 117 -14.85 33.33 0.10
C LEU A 117 -13.78 34.16 0.82
N GLU A 118 -13.30 35.27 0.22
CA GLU A 118 -12.23 36.11 0.78
C GLU A 118 -12.49 36.55 2.23
N PRO A 119 -13.70 37.03 2.61
CA PRO A 119 -13.96 37.44 4.00
C PRO A 119 -13.85 36.30 5.01
N LEU A 120 -14.02 35.04 4.58
CA LEU A 120 -13.93 33.88 5.45
C LEU A 120 -12.49 33.55 5.87
N TYR A 121 -11.47 34.01 5.13
CA TYR A 121 -10.08 33.83 5.52
C TYR A 121 -9.74 34.53 6.85
N ALA A 122 -10.39 35.66 7.16
CA ALA A 122 -10.21 36.35 8.44
C ALA A 122 -10.70 35.52 9.64
N ARG A 123 -11.54 34.51 9.38
CA ARG A 123 -12.14 33.61 10.38
C ARG A 123 -11.48 32.23 10.41
N LEU A 124 -10.48 31.97 9.57
CA LEU A 124 -9.77 30.69 9.58
C LEU A 124 -9.15 30.44 10.97
N PRO A 125 -9.41 29.28 11.57
CA PRO A 125 -8.70 28.83 12.77
C PRO A 125 -7.19 28.83 12.57
N GLU A 126 -6.44 29.15 13.63
CA GLU A 126 -4.98 29.22 13.58
C GLU A 126 -4.32 27.95 12.99
N PRO A 127 -4.76 26.72 13.32
CA PRO A 127 -4.18 25.50 12.74
C PRO A 127 -4.34 25.37 11.22
N LEU A 128 -5.24 26.12 10.58
CA LEU A 128 -5.49 26.06 9.13
C LEU A 128 -4.84 27.20 8.34
N LYS A 129 -4.44 28.30 9.01
CA LYS A 129 -3.92 29.49 8.33
C LYS A 129 -2.69 29.17 7.49
N GLY A 130 -2.74 29.55 6.22
CA GLY A 130 -1.67 29.29 5.24
C GLY A 130 -1.57 27.85 4.75
N LEU A 131 -2.39 26.93 5.24
CA LEU A 131 -2.34 25.50 4.89
C LEU A 131 -3.50 25.08 3.98
N VAL A 132 -4.50 25.93 3.80
CA VAL A 132 -5.67 25.66 2.97
C VAL A 132 -6.01 26.83 2.04
N GLU A 133 -6.65 26.49 0.92
CA GLU A 133 -7.29 27.40 -0.01
C GLU A 133 -8.81 27.13 0.01
N LEU A 134 -9.61 28.17 0.25
CA LEU A 134 -11.07 28.09 0.18
C LEU A 134 -11.51 28.20 -1.28
N VAL A 135 -12.23 27.20 -1.79
CA VAL A 135 -12.63 27.13 -3.20
C VAL A 135 -14.09 26.75 -3.37
N TYR A 136 -14.64 27.01 -4.55
CA TYR A 136 -15.89 26.43 -5.04
C TYR A 136 -15.63 25.43 -6.17
N ASP A 137 -16.49 24.42 -6.28
CA ASP A 137 -16.65 23.68 -7.54
C ASP A 137 -17.46 24.49 -8.58
N TYR A 138 -17.60 23.97 -9.80
CA TYR A 138 -18.32 24.64 -10.89
C TYR A 138 -19.83 24.80 -10.66
N VAL A 139 -20.39 24.27 -9.57
CA VAL A 139 -21.80 24.41 -9.19
C VAL A 139 -21.96 25.01 -7.78
N ASN A 140 -20.98 25.81 -7.36
CA ASN A 140 -20.96 26.57 -6.11
C ASN A 140 -21.03 25.73 -4.82
N ARG A 141 -20.50 24.50 -4.81
CA ARG A 141 -20.25 23.77 -3.56
C ARG A 141 -18.89 24.16 -3.00
N PRO A 142 -18.81 24.65 -1.75
CA PRO A 142 -17.56 25.11 -1.19
C PRO A 142 -16.74 23.94 -0.62
N SER A 143 -15.42 24.05 -0.68
CA SER A 143 -14.49 23.10 -0.06
C SER A 143 -13.20 23.78 0.39
N MET A 144 -12.42 23.07 1.22
CA MET A 144 -11.06 23.43 1.55
C MET A 144 -10.08 22.54 0.79
N ARG A 145 -9.30 23.15 -0.09
CA ARG A 145 -8.16 22.50 -0.74
C ARG A 145 -6.95 22.57 0.18
N VAL A 146 -6.23 21.48 0.35
CA VAL A 146 -5.08 21.39 1.27
C VAL A 146 -3.76 21.64 0.51
N HIS A 147 -2.91 22.50 1.05
CA HIS A 147 -1.55 22.72 0.57
C HIS A 147 -0.59 21.66 1.14
N GLU A 148 -0.68 20.42 0.65
CA GLU A 148 0.07 19.27 1.19
C GLU A 148 1.57 19.51 1.28
N GLY A 149 2.16 20.16 0.28
CA GLY A 149 3.59 20.47 0.27
C GLY A 149 4.05 21.31 1.47
N LEU A 150 3.18 22.16 2.03
CA LEU A 150 3.46 22.91 3.26
C LEU A 150 3.34 22.02 4.49
N LEU A 151 2.34 21.12 4.52
CA LEU A 151 2.20 20.17 5.63
C LEU A 151 3.41 19.22 5.74
N TYR A 152 3.95 18.74 4.61
CA TYR A 152 5.16 17.92 4.58
C TYR A 152 6.43 18.65 5.04
N ARG A 153 6.46 19.99 4.95
CA ARG A 153 7.59 20.83 5.37
C ARG A 153 7.40 21.43 6.78
N GLY A 154 6.22 21.28 7.35
CA GLY A 154 5.83 21.85 8.63
C GLY A 154 5.78 20.84 9.76
N ARG A 155 5.28 21.29 10.90
CA ARG A 155 5.19 20.51 12.15
C ARG A 155 4.34 19.24 12.08
N HIS A 156 3.43 19.14 11.10
CA HIS A 156 2.53 17.99 10.93
C HIS A 156 3.23 16.79 10.25
N HIS A 157 4.43 16.99 9.68
CA HIS A 157 5.26 15.89 9.19
C HIS A 157 6.18 15.36 10.30
N LYS A 158 5.65 14.38 11.04
CA LYS A 158 6.22 13.86 12.28
C LYS A 158 7.29 12.77 12.07
N THR A 159 8.40 13.10 11.40
CA THR A 159 9.49 12.13 11.16
C THR A 159 10.13 11.61 12.44
N GLU A 160 10.14 12.42 13.49
CA GLU A 160 10.58 12.06 14.84
C GLU A 160 9.70 11.01 15.51
N LEU A 161 8.53 10.68 14.95
CA LEU A 161 7.65 9.61 15.44
C LEU A 161 7.85 8.28 14.72
N GLN A 162 8.67 8.25 13.67
CA GLN A 162 8.99 7.07 12.88
C GLN A 162 10.04 6.19 13.59
N SER A 163 9.96 4.89 13.39
CA SER A 163 10.89 3.88 13.89
C SER A 163 10.78 2.60 13.08
N LEU A 164 11.77 1.72 13.18
CA LEU A 164 11.69 0.36 12.67
C LEU A 164 11.70 -0.62 13.85
N ARG A 165 10.87 -1.65 13.79
CA ARG A 165 10.95 -2.79 14.70
C ARG A 165 11.48 -4.01 13.96
N ILE A 166 12.58 -4.56 14.44
CA ILE A 166 13.26 -5.70 13.84
C ILE A 166 13.06 -6.93 14.71
N ARG A 167 12.55 -7.99 14.10
CA ARG A 167 12.31 -9.28 14.77
C ARG A 167 12.38 -10.42 13.77
N ARG A 168 12.38 -11.65 14.28
CA ARG A 168 12.17 -12.84 13.44
C ARG A 168 10.68 -13.12 13.32
N LEU A 169 10.24 -13.43 12.10
CA LEU A 169 8.87 -13.89 11.84
C LEU A 169 8.84 -15.42 11.91
N LYS A 170 8.10 -16.00 12.86
CA LYS A 170 8.04 -17.47 12.97
C LYS A 170 7.02 -18.05 12.00
N ALA A 171 5.88 -17.39 11.80
CA ALA A 171 4.83 -17.77 10.84
C ALA A 171 4.07 -16.52 10.36
N ASP A 172 3.46 -16.58 9.17
CA ASP A 172 2.72 -15.42 8.61
C ASP A 172 1.59 -14.93 9.52
N ALA A 173 0.88 -15.86 10.17
CA ALA A 173 -0.23 -15.59 11.09
C ALA A 173 0.18 -14.85 12.38
N GLU A 174 1.48 -14.64 12.64
CA GLU A 174 1.94 -13.81 13.77
C GLU A 174 1.85 -12.31 13.48
N ARG A 175 1.55 -11.89 12.25
CA ARG A 175 1.39 -10.47 11.92
C ARG A 175 -0.04 -10.05 12.27
N ASP A 176 -0.17 -9.21 13.29
CA ASP A 176 -1.44 -8.57 13.61
C ASP A 176 -1.92 -7.64 12.49
N SER A 177 -3.22 -7.37 12.45
CA SER A 177 -3.81 -6.35 11.56
C SER A 177 -2.99 -5.06 11.52
N LEU A 178 -2.63 -4.64 10.31
CA LEU A 178 -1.93 -3.39 10.00
C LEU A 178 -2.75 -2.18 10.47
N LEU A 179 -4.08 -2.27 10.32
CA LEU A 179 -4.99 -1.13 10.48
C LEU A 179 -5.36 -0.86 11.94
N THR A 180 -5.37 -1.89 12.80
CA THR A 180 -6.06 -1.80 14.10
C THR A 180 -5.22 -2.13 15.31
N THR A 181 -4.09 -2.84 15.15
CA THR A 181 -3.35 -3.36 16.30
C THR A 181 -1.96 -2.72 16.39
N PRO A 182 -1.62 -2.02 17.49
CA PRO A 182 -0.27 -1.54 17.68
C PRO A 182 0.68 -2.72 17.90
N ARG A 183 1.87 -2.64 17.32
CA ARG A 183 2.99 -3.50 17.67
C ARG A 183 3.48 -3.03 19.01
N LEU A 184 3.12 -3.69 20.10
CA LEU A 184 3.75 -3.42 21.40
C LEU A 184 5.06 -4.21 21.50
N ARG A 185 6.10 -3.64 22.11
CA ARG A 185 7.42 -4.27 22.17
C ARG A 185 7.35 -5.59 22.95
N GLU A 186 8.06 -6.59 22.47
CA GLU A 186 8.27 -7.87 23.14
C GLU A 186 9.76 -8.15 23.34
N ALA A 187 10.08 -9.13 24.19
CA ALA A 187 11.44 -9.57 24.40
C ALA A 187 12.07 -10.12 23.10
N GLY A 188 13.35 -9.81 22.87
CA GLY A 188 14.07 -10.26 21.66
C GLY A 188 13.76 -9.46 20.40
N GLN A 189 13.03 -8.34 20.51
CA GLN A 189 12.81 -7.39 19.42
C GLN A 189 13.73 -6.18 19.58
N LEU A 190 14.26 -5.71 18.44
CA LEU A 190 15.10 -4.52 18.36
C LEU A 190 14.27 -3.34 17.86
N ASP A 191 14.25 -2.26 18.63
CA ASP A 191 13.59 -1.00 18.26
C ASP A 191 14.63 0.01 17.80
N TRP A 192 14.54 0.40 16.54
CA TRP A 192 15.44 1.39 15.95
C TRP A 192 14.69 2.70 15.70
N LYS A 193 15.02 3.72 16.48
CA LYS A 193 14.45 5.05 16.29
C LYS A 193 15.14 5.76 15.14
N VAL A 194 14.48 5.80 13.98
CA VAL A 194 15.06 6.35 12.76
C VAL A 194 13.97 6.89 11.83
N PRO A 195 14.14 8.10 11.25
CA PRO A 195 13.26 8.60 10.19
C PRO A 195 13.29 7.70 8.96
N PHE A 196 12.14 7.52 8.31
CA PHE A 196 12.03 6.69 7.12
C PHE A 196 12.88 7.18 5.95
N HIS A 197 13.16 8.47 5.83
CA HIS A 197 14.03 9.02 4.78
C HIS A 197 15.54 8.89 5.07
N ASP A 198 15.94 8.37 6.24
CA ASP A 198 17.34 8.28 6.63
C ASP A 198 18.09 7.25 5.75
N ALA A 199 19.27 7.63 5.25
CA ALA A 199 20.08 6.80 4.37
C ALA A 199 20.68 5.57 5.08
N ARG A 200 20.68 5.52 6.42
CA ARG A 200 21.09 4.33 7.17
C ARG A 200 20.15 3.14 6.92
N LEU A 201 18.87 3.38 6.59
CA LEU A 201 17.96 2.30 6.19
C LEU A 201 18.47 1.61 4.92
N ASP A 202 18.94 2.39 3.94
CA ASP A 202 19.48 1.83 2.69
C ASP A 202 20.72 0.98 2.97
N LYS A 203 21.56 1.40 3.92
CA LYS A 203 22.70 0.61 4.38
C LYS A 203 22.25 -0.70 5.03
N LEU A 204 21.31 -0.66 5.98
CA LEU A 204 20.79 -1.86 6.62
C LEU A 204 20.22 -2.84 5.58
N PHE A 205 19.38 -2.35 4.67
CA PHE A 205 18.74 -3.21 3.67
C PHE A 205 19.68 -3.65 2.53
N SER A 206 20.82 -2.98 2.33
CA SER A 206 21.87 -3.47 1.42
C SER A 206 22.44 -4.83 1.83
N LEU A 207 22.25 -5.24 3.10
CA LEU A 207 22.60 -6.57 3.58
C LEU A 207 21.83 -7.69 2.85
N ASP A 208 20.66 -7.39 2.28
CA ASP A 208 19.93 -8.35 1.43
C ASP A 208 20.66 -8.64 0.09
N LEU A 209 21.76 -7.95 -0.22
CA LEU A 209 22.60 -8.20 -1.40
C LEU A 209 24.05 -8.51 -1.02
N GLU A 210 24.56 -7.83 0.02
CA GLU A 210 25.98 -7.82 0.33
C GLU A 210 26.20 -8.04 1.83
N PRO A 211 26.62 -9.24 2.24
CA PRO A 211 27.01 -9.51 3.62
C PRO A 211 28.12 -8.56 4.10
N ARG A 212 28.07 -8.15 5.37
CA ARG A 212 29.02 -7.21 6.01
C ARG A 212 29.52 -7.72 7.36
N PRO A 213 30.69 -7.26 7.83
CA PRO A 213 31.15 -7.58 9.18
C PRO A 213 30.15 -7.11 10.24
N LEU A 214 30.07 -7.83 11.35
CA LEU A 214 29.12 -7.53 12.44
C LEU A 214 29.30 -6.11 13.02
N GLU A 215 30.54 -5.64 13.14
CA GLU A 215 30.87 -4.27 13.58
C GLU A 215 30.25 -3.20 12.67
N TRP A 216 30.29 -3.41 11.36
CA TRP A 216 29.65 -2.48 10.42
C TRP A 216 28.13 -2.41 10.60
N ILE A 217 27.49 -3.54 10.90
CA ILE A 217 26.04 -3.60 11.13
C ILE A 217 25.69 -2.89 12.44
N ARG A 218 26.51 -3.06 13.49
CA ARG A 218 26.39 -2.29 14.74
C ARG A 218 26.48 -0.79 14.49
N ASP A 219 27.46 -0.34 13.70
CA ASP A 219 27.62 1.09 13.40
C ASP A 219 26.41 1.67 12.65
N VAL A 220 25.79 0.89 11.75
CA VAL A 220 24.58 1.31 11.04
C VAL A 220 23.39 1.48 11.99
N LEU A 221 23.18 0.52 12.90
CA LEU A 221 22.06 0.53 13.84
C LEU A 221 22.31 1.48 15.03
N GLY A 222 23.58 1.75 15.36
CA GLY A 222 23.99 2.60 16.47
C GLY A 222 23.41 2.13 17.80
N ASP A 223 22.90 3.07 18.59
CA ASP A 223 22.36 2.84 19.94
C ASP A 223 21.13 1.91 19.98
N ALA A 224 20.57 1.52 18.82
CA ALA A 224 19.51 0.53 18.78
C ALA A 224 19.98 -0.88 19.14
N VAL A 225 21.28 -1.17 19.01
CA VAL A 225 21.88 -2.45 19.40
C VAL A 225 22.58 -2.28 20.74
N THR A 226 22.03 -2.89 21.80
CA THR A 226 22.67 -2.85 23.12
C THR A 226 23.64 -4.01 23.37
N SER A 227 23.46 -5.11 22.63
CA SER A 227 24.34 -6.28 22.69
C SER A 227 24.27 -7.14 21.43
N ASP A 228 25.34 -7.91 21.19
CA ASP A 228 25.41 -8.91 20.12
C ASP A 228 24.31 -9.97 20.23
N ALA A 229 23.85 -10.26 21.45
CA ALA A 229 22.82 -11.26 21.72
C ALA A 229 21.45 -10.86 21.14
N GLU A 230 21.15 -9.56 21.02
CA GLU A 230 19.93 -9.05 20.38
C GLU A 230 20.06 -9.03 18.84
N LEU A 231 21.26 -8.75 18.34
CA LEU A 231 21.50 -8.56 16.90
C LEU A 231 21.71 -9.88 16.14
N LEU A 232 22.54 -10.78 16.67
CA LEU A 232 22.93 -12.03 15.98
C LEU A 232 21.75 -12.90 15.53
N PRO A 233 20.65 -13.05 16.31
CA PRO A 233 19.49 -13.84 15.87
C PRO A 233 18.83 -13.32 14.58
N LEU A 234 18.97 -12.01 14.30
CA LEU A 234 18.39 -11.32 13.14
C LEU A 234 19.26 -11.44 11.88
N LEU A 235 20.43 -12.08 12.00
CA LEU A 235 21.44 -12.17 10.96
C LEU A 235 21.73 -13.63 10.58
N THR A 236 22.40 -13.83 9.45
CA THR A 236 22.91 -15.13 9.00
C THR A 236 24.23 -14.98 8.25
N GLU A 237 25.11 -15.97 8.37
CA GLU A 237 26.34 -16.12 7.56
C GLU A 237 26.08 -16.88 6.26
N ALA A 238 24.84 -17.32 6.02
CA ALA A 238 24.47 -18.04 4.81
C ALA A 238 24.82 -17.20 3.55
N PRO A 239 25.34 -17.83 2.50
CA PRO A 239 25.69 -17.12 1.27
C PRO A 239 24.46 -16.42 0.69
N GLN A 240 24.71 -15.28 0.04
CA GLN A 240 23.66 -14.57 -0.70
C GLN A 240 23.76 -14.89 -2.19
N THR A 241 22.68 -15.44 -2.73
CA THR A 241 22.53 -15.60 -4.18
C THR A 241 21.67 -14.46 -4.69
N VAL A 242 22.23 -13.62 -5.54
CA VAL A 242 21.49 -12.53 -6.19
C VAL A 242 21.06 -12.99 -7.57
N SER A 243 19.80 -12.73 -7.94
CA SER A 243 19.31 -13.06 -9.27
C SER A 243 20.07 -12.29 -10.36
N ASP A 244 20.51 -13.01 -11.39
CA ASP A 244 21.16 -12.41 -12.56
C ASP A 244 20.19 -11.53 -13.35
N THR A 245 20.74 -10.49 -13.98
CA THR A 245 20.02 -9.64 -14.92
C THR A 245 19.49 -10.46 -16.10
N TRP A 246 18.18 -10.42 -16.32
CA TRP A 246 17.54 -11.16 -17.40
C TRP A 246 17.85 -10.56 -18.78
N ASN A 247 18.52 -11.36 -19.62
CA ASN A 247 18.80 -11.06 -21.03
C ASN A 247 18.34 -12.20 -21.96
N GLY A 248 17.34 -12.97 -21.53
CA GLY A 248 16.77 -14.04 -22.34
C GLY A 248 16.02 -13.53 -23.58
N PRO A 249 15.60 -14.43 -24.48
CA PRO A 249 15.05 -14.07 -25.80
C PRO A 249 13.66 -13.40 -25.77
N GLY A 250 12.94 -13.46 -24.65
CA GLY A 250 11.61 -12.86 -24.47
C GLY A 250 11.46 -12.22 -23.08
N ALA A 251 10.36 -11.50 -22.84
CA ALA A 251 10.05 -10.96 -21.53
C ALA A 251 9.90 -12.10 -20.50
N ARG A 252 10.49 -11.94 -19.31
CA ARG A 252 10.28 -12.84 -18.17
C ARG A 252 9.31 -12.19 -17.22
N VAL A 253 8.22 -12.88 -16.91
CA VAL A 253 7.21 -12.42 -15.97
C VAL A 253 7.15 -13.37 -14.79
N ARG A 254 7.30 -12.84 -13.58
CA ARG A 254 7.27 -13.60 -12.33
C ARG A 254 6.22 -12.99 -11.42
N TYR A 255 5.21 -13.78 -11.10
CA TYR A 255 4.22 -13.43 -10.09
C TYR A 255 4.85 -13.62 -8.71
N VAL A 256 4.84 -12.57 -7.90
CA VAL A 256 5.40 -12.57 -6.53
C VAL A 256 4.31 -12.96 -5.52
N GLY A 257 3.11 -12.42 -5.68
CA GLY A 257 1.95 -12.64 -4.80
C GLY A 257 0.97 -11.45 -4.85
N HIS A 258 -0.31 -11.68 -4.56
CA HIS A 258 -1.37 -10.67 -4.65
C HIS A 258 -1.38 -9.89 -5.99
N ALA A 259 -1.02 -8.60 -6.00
CA ALA A 259 -0.95 -7.75 -7.18
C ALA A 259 0.51 -7.55 -7.67
N CYS A 260 1.47 -8.13 -6.93
CA CYS A 260 2.89 -7.91 -7.12
C CYS A 260 3.43 -8.79 -8.26
N VAL A 261 3.88 -8.15 -9.34
CA VAL A 261 4.40 -8.83 -10.53
C VAL A 261 5.73 -8.20 -10.94
N LEU A 262 6.74 -9.04 -11.15
CA LEU A 262 8.04 -8.65 -11.68
C LEU A 262 8.13 -8.98 -13.17
N VAL A 263 8.35 -7.96 -13.99
CA VAL A 263 8.55 -8.05 -15.43
C VAL A 263 9.99 -7.67 -15.76
N GLU A 264 10.68 -8.52 -16.50
CA GLU A 264 12.08 -8.31 -16.87
C GLU A 264 12.27 -8.43 -18.38
N TRP A 265 12.91 -7.44 -18.99
CA TRP A 265 13.16 -7.39 -20.43
C TRP A 265 14.42 -6.63 -20.78
N LYS A 266 15.31 -7.23 -21.58
CA LYS A 266 16.58 -6.61 -22.05
C LYS A 266 17.36 -5.92 -20.92
N GLY A 267 17.49 -6.62 -19.80
CA GLY A 267 18.18 -6.15 -18.60
C GLY A 267 17.46 -5.09 -17.77
N THR A 268 16.24 -4.69 -18.14
CA THR A 268 15.38 -3.79 -17.36
C THR A 268 14.45 -4.61 -16.47
N ALA A 269 14.33 -4.24 -15.19
CA ALA A 269 13.42 -4.86 -14.22
C ALA A 269 12.33 -3.89 -13.76
N ILE A 270 11.07 -4.31 -13.84
CA ILE A 270 9.88 -3.53 -13.52
C ILE A 270 9.04 -4.31 -12.51
N LEU A 271 8.78 -3.73 -11.34
CA LEU A 271 7.97 -4.34 -10.29
C LEU A 271 6.65 -3.57 -10.15
N ILE A 272 5.52 -4.24 -10.35
CA ILE A 272 4.19 -3.68 -10.23
C ILE A 272 3.67 -3.98 -8.81
N ASP A 273 2.99 -3.01 -8.17
CA ASP A 273 2.32 -3.11 -6.86
C ASP A 273 3.13 -3.86 -5.80
N ALA A 274 4.25 -3.24 -5.44
CA ALA A 274 5.33 -3.89 -4.68
C ALA A 274 4.91 -4.25 -3.24
N VAL A 275 4.42 -5.48 -3.07
CA VAL A 275 4.24 -6.16 -1.77
C VAL A 275 5.06 -7.45 -1.78
N VAL A 276 6.18 -7.46 -1.07
CA VAL A 276 7.16 -8.55 -1.10
C VAL A 276 7.32 -9.12 0.32
N PRO A 277 7.03 -10.41 0.52
CA PRO A 277 7.12 -11.00 1.86
C PRO A 277 8.54 -11.40 2.24
N VAL A 278 8.78 -11.50 3.56
CA VAL A 278 9.92 -12.25 4.12
C VAL A 278 9.63 -13.77 4.10
N ARG A 279 10.65 -14.60 4.35
CA ARG A 279 10.48 -16.05 4.51
C ARG A 279 10.37 -16.38 6.01
N PRO A 280 9.18 -16.68 6.55
CA PRO A 280 9.08 -17.03 7.97
C PRO A 280 9.85 -18.31 8.29
N GLU A 281 10.15 -18.54 9.56
CA GLU A 281 10.83 -19.78 10.00
C GLU A 281 10.02 -21.04 9.66
N LYS A 282 8.70 -20.97 9.85
CA LYS A 282 7.75 -22.00 9.44
C LYS A 282 7.16 -21.58 8.10
N VAL A 283 7.80 -22.03 7.03
CA VAL A 283 7.33 -21.79 5.66
C VAL A 283 6.05 -22.61 5.42
N GLY A 284 5.01 -21.93 4.96
CA GLY A 284 3.76 -22.55 4.52
C GLY A 284 3.90 -23.30 3.19
N PRO A 285 2.82 -23.92 2.69
CA PRO A 285 2.86 -24.76 1.50
C PRO A 285 2.94 -23.98 0.17
N LEU A 286 2.64 -22.68 0.16
CA LEU A 286 2.70 -21.86 -1.05
C LEU A 286 4.13 -21.44 -1.36
N GLU A 287 4.52 -21.59 -2.62
CA GLU A 287 5.76 -21.04 -3.17
C GLU A 287 5.83 -19.54 -2.90
N ARG A 288 7.04 -19.05 -2.62
CA ARG A 288 7.26 -17.67 -2.18
C ARG A 288 8.47 -17.05 -2.85
N MET A 289 8.32 -15.82 -3.31
CA MET A 289 9.42 -14.94 -3.68
C MET A 289 9.60 -13.88 -2.60
N SER A 290 10.83 -13.62 -2.20
CA SER A 290 11.22 -12.66 -1.16
C SER A 290 12.24 -11.66 -1.69
N PHE A 291 12.70 -10.75 -0.84
CA PHE A 291 13.70 -9.72 -1.19
C PHE A 291 15.01 -10.28 -1.77
N ALA A 292 15.40 -11.50 -1.40
CA ALA A 292 16.60 -12.16 -1.93
C ALA A 292 16.45 -12.64 -3.38
N ASP A 293 15.23 -12.93 -3.80
CA ASP A 293 14.92 -13.50 -5.12
C ASP A 293 14.67 -12.43 -6.20
N LEU A 294 14.59 -11.17 -5.77
CA LEU A 294 14.47 -10.00 -6.62
C LEU A 294 15.82 -9.61 -7.20
N PRO A 295 15.84 -8.97 -8.38
CA PRO A 295 17.08 -8.51 -8.99
C PRO A 295 17.78 -7.45 -8.13
N ARG A 296 19.08 -7.31 -8.38
CA ARG A 296 19.97 -6.36 -7.70
C ARG A 296 19.50 -4.91 -7.85
N ARG A 297 18.92 -4.59 -9.01
CA ARG A 297 18.33 -3.30 -9.36
C ARG A 297 16.93 -3.52 -9.92
N ILE A 298 16.01 -2.65 -9.52
CA ILE A 298 14.65 -2.55 -10.07
C ILE A 298 14.57 -1.16 -10.70
N ASP A 299 14.54 -1.09 -12.03
CA ASP A 299 14.57 0.17 -12.75
C ASP A 299 13.33 1.00 -12.47
N TYR A 300 12.17 0.34 -12.42
CA TYR A 300 10.87 0.97 -12.22
C TYR A 300 10.03 0.17 -11.21
N VAL A 301 9.48 0.86 -10.22
CA VAL A 301 8.36 0.34 -9.41
C VAL A 301 7.11 1.08 -9.82
N LEU A 302 6.06 0.36 -10.19
CA LEU A 302 4.79 0.91 -10.65
C LEU A 302 3.71 0.64 -9.62
N ILE A 303 3.16 1.68 -9.01
CA ILE A 303 2.06 1.58 -8.06
C ILE A 303 0.78 1.97 -8.77
N THR A 304 -0.26 1.14 -8.70
CA THR A 304 -1.56 1.40 -9.32
C THR A 304 -2.37 2.40 -8.50
N HIS A 305 -2.50 2.18 -7.19
CA HIS A 305 -3.25 3.01 -6.27
C HIS A 305 -2.79 2.83 -4.82
N SER A 306 -3.40 3.57 -3.90
CA SER A 306 -2.91 3.73 -2.51
C SER A 306 -3.48 2.74 -1.50
N HIS A 307 -4.22 1.71 -1.91
CA HIS A 307 -4.61 0.67 -0.94
C HIS A 307 -3.36 -0.07 -0.45
N PRO A 308 -3.32 -0.44 0.85
CA PRO A 308 -2.09 -0.92 1.50
C PRO A 308 -1.59 -2.27 0.93
N ASP A 309 -2.45 -3.02 0.25
CA ASP A 309 -2.13 -4.24 -0.49
C ASP A 309 -1.50 -3.99 -1.88
N HIS A 310 -1.39 -2.72 -2.31
CA HIS A 310 -0.71 -2.31 -3.54
C HIS A 310 0.45 -1.33 -3.29
N LEU A 311 0.32 -0.48 -2.26
CA LEU A 311 1.33 0.46 -1.78
C LEU A 311 1.77 0.08 -0.36
N ASP A 312 2.72 -0.86 -0.28
CA ASP A 312 3.30 -1.29 0.99
C ASP A 312 4.56 -0.50 1.35
N ILE A 313 4.48 0.33 2.39
CA ILE A 313 5.62 1.14 2.86
C ILE A 313 6.76 0.25 3.39
N GLU A 314 6.46 -0.93 3.96
CA GLU A 314 7.47 -1.88 4.42
C GLU A 314 8.37 -2.35 3.26
N THR A 315 7.75 -2.86 2.19
CA THR A 315 8.44 -3.28 0.97
C THR A 315 9.16 -2.11 0.32
N LEU A 316 8.52 -0.95 0.17
CA LEU A 316 9.12 0.22 -0.48
C LEU A 316 10.38 0.70 0.26
N LEU A 317 10.37 0.77 1.59
CA LEU A 317 11.55 1.18 2.36
C LEU A 317 12.69 0.16 2.24
N ARG A 318 12.36 -1.15 2.30
CA ARG A 318 13.38 -2.21 2.15
C ARG A 318 14.02 -2.20 0.76
N LEU A 319 13.23 -1.92 -0.28
CA LEU A 319 13.69 -1.89 -1.67
C LEU A 319 14.21 -0.53 -2.13
N ARG A 320 14.05 0.55 -1.36
CA ARG A 320 14.39 1.93 -1.78
C ARG A 320 15.78 2.06 -2.39
N HIS A 321 16.77 1.37 -1.84
CA HIS A 321 18.15 1.38 -2.31
C HIS A 321 18.37 0.69 -3.68
N ARG A 322 17.41 -0.13 -4.13
CA ARG A 322 17.44 -0.85 -5.42
C ARG A 322 16.57 -0.21 -6.49
N ILE A 323 15.62 0.64 -6.08
CA ILE A 323 14.62 1.24 -6.96
C ILE A 323 15.22 2.45 -7.67
N GLY A 324 15.22 2.43 -9.00
CA GLY A 324 15.58 3.58 -9.82
C GLY A 324 14.52 4.67 -9.74
N THR A 325 13.33 4.36 -10.28
CA THR A 325 12.20 5.28 -10.37
C THR A 325 10.96 4.68 -9.72
N LEU A 326 10.32 5.43 -8.83
CA LEU A 326 9.01 5.08 -8.30
C LEU A 326 7.92 5.82 -9.11
N MET A 327 7.07 5.09 -9.80
CA MET A 327 5.94 5.63 -10.56
C MET A 327 4.65 5.39 -9.78
N VAL A 328 3.89 6.45 -9.55
CA VAL A 328 2.68 6.44 -8.72
C VAL A 328 1.54 7.12 -9.45
N PRO A 329 0.28 6.88 -9.09
CA PRO A 329 -0.81 7.62 -9.70
C PRO A 329 -0.78 9.09 -9.30
N ARG A 330 -1.22 9.93 -10.23
CA ARG A 330 -1.42 11.36 -10.01
C ARG A 330 -2.68 11.61 -9.20
N SER A 331 -2.58 12.42 -8.14
CA SER A 331 -3.75 12.93 -7.41
C SER A 331 -4.27 14.23 -8.03
N SER A 332 -5.54 14.55 -7.79
CA SER A 332 -6.10 15.87 -8.14
C SER A 332 -5.62 16.96 -7.20
N GLY A 333 -5.30 16.59 -5.95
CA GLY A 333 -4.95 17.52 -4.86
C GLY A 333 -6.11 18.44 -4.46
N ALA A 334 -7.35 18.05 -4.76
CA ALA A 334 -8.55 18.83 -4.46
C ALA A 334 -9.25 18.39 -3.17
N LEU A 335 -9.20 17.09 -2.84
CA LEU A 335 -9.86 16.51 -1.67
C LEU A 335 -8.84 16.21 -0.57
N ALA A 336 -9.22 16.37 0.70
CA ALA A 336 -8.34 16.08 1.83
C ALA A 336 -7.89 14.61 1.93
N GLY A 337 -8.67 13.69 1.36
CA GLY A 337 -8.32 12.27 1.26
C GLY A 337 -7.54 11.90 -0.01
N ASP A 338 -7.59 12.71 -1.07
CA ASP A 338 -6.89 12.48 -2.34
C ASP A 338 -5.45 13.00 -2.26
N TYR A 339 -4.70 12.44 -1.31
CA TYR A 339 -3.34 12.84 -1.03
C TYR A 339 -2.40 12.52 -2.20
N SER A 340 -1.27 13.23 -2.30
CA SER A 340 -0.26 12.97 -3.32
C SER A 340 0.65 11.80 -2.93
N PRO A 341 0.57 10.63 -3.62
CA PRO A 341 1.49 9.53 -3.37
C PRO A 341 2.92 9.89 -3.79
N ARG A 342 3.08 10.87 -4.69
CA ARG A 342 4.38 11.41 -5.07
C ARG A 342 5.05 12.13 -3.90
N LEU A 343 4.33 12.98 -3.18
CA LEU A 343 4.87 13.63 -1.98
C LEU A 343 5.17 12.62 -0.87
N LEU A 344 4.33 11.60 -0.70
CA LEU A 344 4.62 10.47 0.20
C LEU A 344 5.93 9.78 -0.19
N GLY A 345 6.12 9.41 -1.46
CA GLY A 345 7.36 8.79 -1.94
C GLY A 345 8.59 9.65 -1.67
N LYS A 346 8.53 10.98 -1.92
CA LYS A 346 9.63 11.90 -1.57
C LYS A 346 9.90 11.93 -0.06
N ALA A 347 8.86 11.95 0.76
CA ALA A 347 8.97 11.93 2.23
C ALA A 347 9.54 10.61 2.77
N LEU A 348 9.38 9.51 2.02
CA LEU A 348 10.04 8.22 2.29
C LEU A 348 11.48 8.18 1.78
N GLY A 349 12.02 9.25 1.20
CA GLY A 349 13.41 9.35 0.75
C GLY A 349 13.67 8.92 -0.69
N PHE A 350 12.64 8.62 -1.50
CA PHE A 350 12.83 8.31 -2.92
C PHE A 350 13.28 9.55 -3.70
N ARG A 351 14.40 9.41 -4.43
CA ARG A 351 14.99 10.53 -5.19
C ARG A 351 14.28 10.79 -6.50
N ASP A 352 13.84 9.75 -7.19
CA ASP A 352 13.07 9.85 -8.43
C ASP A 352 11.66 9.27 -8.25
N VAL A 353 10.67 10.15 -8.44
CA VAL A 353 9.26 9.81 -8.26
C VAL A 353 8.45 10.53 -9.33
N LEU A 354 7.79 9.76 -10.19
CA LEU A 354 7.01 10.24 -11.32
C LEU A 354 5.53 9.94 -11.11
N GLU A 355 4.67 10.82 -11.61
CA GLU A 355 3.20 10.66 -11.56
C GLU A 355 2.58 10.88 -12.95
N PRO A 356 2.93 10.03 -13.93
CA PRO A 356 2.45 10.21 -15.30
C PRO A 356 0.92 10.21 -15.34
N TYR A 357 0.37 11.08 -16.19
CA TYR A 357 -1.06 11.11 -16.45
C TYR A 357 -1.46 10.14 -17.56
N PHE A 358 -2.76 9.88 -17.71
CA PHE A 358 -3.24 8.88 -18.66
C PHE A 358 -2.71 9.11 -20.07
N TYR A 359 -2.24 8.03 -20.69
CA TYR A 359 -1.58 7.98 -22.00
C TYR A 359 -0.20 8.65 -22.08
N GLU A 360 0.31 9.25 -21.01
CA GLU A 360 1.72 9.59 -20.94
C GLU A 360 2.53 8.29 -20.87
N SER A 361 3.60 8.24 -21.67
CA SER A 361 4.47 7.07 -21.75
C SER A 361 5.91 7.38 -21.37
N LEU A 362 6.55 6.39 -20.77
CA LEU A 362 7.96 6.41 -20.43
C LEU A 362 8.67 5.36 -21.31
N PRO A 363 9.69 5.76 -22.08
CA PRO A 363 10.36 4.84 -23.00
C PRO A 363 11.16 3.78 -22.24
N LEU A 364 11.12 2.55 -22.76
CA LEU A 364 11.98 1.43 -22.36
C LEU A 364 12.84 0.99 -23.54
N PRO A 365 13.90 0.19 -23.32
CA PRO A 365 14.57 -0.50 -24.42
C PRO A 365 13.56 -1.37 -25.19
N ASP A 366 13.25 -0.98 -26.43
CA ASP A 366 12.30 -1.69 -27.29
C ASP A 366 10.90 -1.85 -26.67
N GLY A 367 10.39 -0.75 -26.10
CA GLY A 367 9.14 -0.76 -25.37
C GLY A 367 8.78 0.57 -24.71
N GLU A 368 7.73 0.55 -23.89
CA GLU A 368 7.29 1.68 -23.09
C GLU A 368 6.41 1.24 -21.91
N ILE A 369 6.36 2.09 -20.89
CA ILE A 369 5.41 2.06 -19.77
C ILE A 369 4.37 3.14 -20.03
N ILE A 370 3.08 2.82 -19.98
CA ILE A 370 2.00 3.79 -20.24
C ILE A 370 1.04 3.79 -19.04
N ALA A 371 0.72 4.97 -18.52
CA ALA A 371 -0.34 5.12 -17.54
C ALA A 371 -1.71 5.01 -18.22
N ALA A 372 -2.62 4.21 -17.66
CA ALA A 372 -3.94 3.94 -18.22
C ALA A 372 -5.06 4.30 -17.23
N PRO A 373 -6.27 4.63 -17.71
CA PRO A 373 -7.42 4.87 -16.83
C PRO A 373 -7.70 3.68 -15.90
N PHE A 374 -7.89 3.96 -14.61
CA PHE A 374 -8.44 3.04 -13.61
C PHE A 374 -9.81 3.56 -13.19
N MET A 375 -10.83 2.73 -13.35
CA MET A 375 -12.22 3.05 -13.02
C MET A 375 -12.74 2.22 -11.84
N GLY A 376 -13.59 2.80 -11.00
CA GLY A 376 -14.26 2.10 -9.89
C GLY A 376 -13.42 1.92 -8.62
N GLU A 377 -13.82 0.95 -7.81
CA GLU A 377 -13.17 0.45 -6.59
C GLU A 377 -12.89 1.44 -5.44
N HIS A 378 -13.14 2.73 -5.61
CA HIS A 378 -12.90 3.73 -4.54
C HIS A 378 -14.20 4.30 -3.95
N GLY A 379 -15.29 3.52 -4.00
CA GLY A 379 -16.58 3.90 -3.42
C GLY A 379 -17.13 5.24 -3.91
N ASP A 380 -16.91 5.57 -5.18
CA ASP A 380 -17.29 6.84 -5.82
C ASP A 380 -16.59 8.07 -5.20
N VAL A 381 -15.45 7.89 -4.54
CA VAL A 381 -14.59 8.99 -4.08
C VAL A 381 -13.39 9.14 -5.02
N ALA A 382 -13.08 10.37 -5.39
CA ALA A 382 -11.91 10.66 -6.20
C ALA A 382 -10.63 10.43 -5.38
N HIS A 383 -9.79 9.53 -5.88
CA HIS A 383 -8.48 9.15 -5.33
C HIS A 383 -7.53 8.88 -6.48
N ALA A 384 -6.25 9.16 -6.25
CA ALA A 384 -5.15 8.83 -7.13
C ALA A 384 -5.11 7.33 -7.44
N LYS A 385 -5.40 6.98 -8.69
CA LYS A 385 -5.35 5.62 -9.22
C LYS A 385 -5.03 5.61 -10.71
N THR A 386 -4.30 4.60 -11.15
CA THR A 386 -3.93 4.35 -12.53
C THR A 386 -3.78 2.85 -12.75
N ALA A 387 -4.11 2.37 -13.93
CA ALA A 387 -3.67 1.06 -14.40
C ALA A 387 -2.35 1.25 -15.17
N TRP A 388 -1.63 0.16 -15.41
CA TRP A 388 -0.36 0.21 -16.14
C TRP A 388 -0.40 -0.66 -17.39
N ILE A 389 0.08 -0.12 -18.50
CA ILE A 389 0.34 -0.90 -19.71
C ILE A 389 1.85 -1.01 -19.88
N LEU A 390 2.33 -2.24 -20.05
CA LEU A 390 3.71 -2.52 -20.43
C LEU A 390 3.75 -3.06 -21.85
N ARG A 391 4.46 -2.36 -22.73
CA ARG A 391 4.83 -2.85 -24.05
C ARG A 391 6.31 -3.18 -24.03
N VAL A 392 6.65 -4.46 -24.19
CA VAL A 392 8.05 -4.93 -24.17
C VAL A 392 8.24 -5.99 -25.25
N GLY A 393 9.01 -5.67 -26.29
CA GLY A 393 9.10 -6.50 -27.48
C GLY A 393 7.71 -6.72 -28.11
N GLU A 394 7.31 -7.98 -28.29
CA GLU A 394 5.99 -8.34 -28.83
C GLU A 394 4.87 -8.37 -27.77
N GLU A 395 5.25 -8.29 -26.48
CA GLU A 395 4.31 -8.42 -25.37
C GLU A 395 3.63 -7.08 -25.09
N ARG A 396 2.32 -7.15 -24.85
CA ARG A 396 1.44 -6.03 -24.52
C ARG A 396 0.61 -6.43 -23.32
N MET A 397 1.06 -6.03 -22.14
CA MET A 397 0.50 -6.43 -20.85
C MET A 397 -0.27 -5.27 -20.23
N PHE A 398 -1.45 -5.56 -19.70
CA PHE A 398 -2.29 -4.61 -18.98
C PHE A 398 -2.48 -5.08 -17.54
N PHE A 399 -1.99 -4.27 -16.60
CA PHE A 399 -2.13 -4.49 -15.17
C PHE A 399 -3.27 -3.62 -14.67
N ALA A 400 -4.45 -4.23 -14.58
CA ALA A 400 -5.68 -3.54 -14.24
C ALA A 400 -5.89 -3.41 -12.73
N ALA A 401 -5.14 -4.16 -11.90
CA ALA A 401 -5.39 -4.29 -10.46
C ALA A 401 -6.88 -4.55 -10.20
N ASP A 402 -7.51 -3.66 -9.46
CA ASP A 402 -8.90 -3.75 -9.05
C ASP A 402 -9.83 -2.89 -9.92
N SER A 403 -9.33 -2.43 -11.08
CA SER A 403 -10.11 -1.63 -12.00
C SER A 403 -11.35 -2.37 -12.50
N MET A 404 -12.45 -1.63 -12.57
CA MET A 404 -13.75 -2.09 -13.00
C MET A 404 -14.05 -1.69 -14.45
N CYS A 405 -14.79 -2.54 -15.18
CA CYS A 405 -15.34 -2.17 -16.48
C CYS A 405 -16.61 -1.29 -16.37
N VAL A 406 -16.49 -0.12 -15.72
CA VAL A 406 -17.64 0.79 -15.47
C VAL A 406 -18.17 1.42 -16.75
N ASP A 407 -17.26 1.88 -17.61
CA ASP A 407 -17.58 2.45 -18.93
C ASP A 407 -16.80 1.71 -20.01
N GLU A 408 -17.53 1.01 -20.86
CA GLU A 408 -16.95 0.26 -21.98
C GLU A 408 -16.22 1.16 -22.98
N THR A 409 -16.66 2.41 -23.14
CA THR A 409 -16.10 3.36 -24.10
C THR A 409 -14.66 3.66 -23.73
N THR A 410 -14.39 3.86 -22.44
CA THR A 410 -13.03 4.04 -21.91
C THR A 410 -12.08 2.92 -22.38
N TYR A 411 -12.47 1.65 -22.27
CA TYR A 411 -11.60 0.52 -22.66
C TYR A 411 -11.53 0.31 -24.18
N ARG A 412 -12.61 0.60 -24.90
CA ARG A 412 -12.61 0.61 -26.38
C ARG A 412 -11.63 1.67 -26.92
N ASP A 413 -11.64 2.85 -26.31
CA ASP A 413 -10.80 3.98 -26.67
C ASP A 413 -9.35 3.75 -26.24
N LEU A 414 -9.14 3.11 -25.09
CA LEU A 414 -7.83 2.63 -24.65
C LEU A 414 -7.21 1.74 -25.73
N ARG A 415 -7.91 0.68 -26.16
CA ARG A 415 -7.44 -0.23 -27.23
C ARG A 415 -7.23 0.50 -28.56
N ARG A 416 -8.12 1.43 -28.94
CA ARG A 416 -7.93 2.23 -30.17
C ARG A 416 -6.63 3.04 -30.12
N THR A 417 -6.24 3.51 -28.95
CA THR A 417 -5.07 4.38 -28.74
C THR A 417 -3.77 3.58 -28.66
N VAL A 418 -3.77 2.47 -27.91
CA VAL A 418 -2.53 1.73 -27.59
C VAL A 418 -2.40 0.38 -28.32
N GLY A 419 -3.42 -0.03 -29.06
CA GLY A 419 -3.54 -1.34 -29.70
C GLY A 419 -4.06 -2.42 -28.77
N ASP A 420 -4.05 -3.67 -29.26
CA ASP A 420 -4.49 -4.84 -28.50
C ASP A 420 -3.64 -5.05 -27.24
N LEU A 421 -4.30 -5.31 -26.10
CA LEU A 421 -3.66 -5.65 -24.83
C LEU A 421 -3.75 -7.16 -24.63
N HIS A 422 -2.77 -7.89 -25.18
CA HIS A 422 -2.81 -9.34 -25.30
C HIS A 422 -2.90 -10.07 -23.96
N THR A 423 -2.24 -9.55 -22.92
CA THR A 423 -2.19 -10.15 -21.58
C THR A 423 -2.81 -9.21 -20.58
N VAL A 424 -3.80 -9.67 -19.82
CA VAL A 424 -4.47 -8.87 -18.79
C VAL A 424 -4.28 -9.52 -17.42
N PHE A 425 -3.82 -8.73 -16.45
CA PHE A 425 -3.82 -9.04 -15.04
C PHE A 425 -4.96 -8.26 -14.38
N MET A 426 -5.93 -8.95 -13.78
CA MET A 426 -7.07 -8.29 -13.14
C MET A 426 -7.66 -9.12 -12.00
N ASN A 427 -8.30 -8.46 -11.03
CA ASN A 427 -8.94 -9.13 -9.91
C ASN A 427 -10.40 -9.53 -10.22
N THR A 428 -11.02 -10.24 -9.25
CA THR A 428 -12.48 -10.41 -9.18
C THR A 428 -12.98 -10.20 -7.75
N GLU A 429 -12.53 -9.15 -7.08
CA GLU A 429 -12.98 -8.84 -5.71
C GLU A 429 -14.34 -8.16 -5.72
N ILE A 430 -15.42 -8.93 -5.78
CA ILE A 430 -16.76 -8.38 -6.02
C ILE A 430 -17.49 -7.86 -4.78
N GLU A 431 -17.09 -8.29 -3.58
CA GLU A 431 -17.73 -7.83 -2.36
C GLU A 431 -17.16 -6.49 -1.96
N GLY A 432 -15.83 -6.42 -1.81
CA GLY A 432 -15.11 -5.20 -1.45
C GLY A 432 -15.45 -4.72 -0.04
N ALA A 433 -14.55 -3.99 0.58
CA ALA A 433 -14.88 -3.33 1.85
C ALA A 433 -15.92 -2.21 1.62
N PRO A 434 -16.75 -1.85 2.62
CA PRO A 434 -17.47 -0.58 2.57
C PRO A 434 -16.48 0.56 2.33
N HIS A 435 -16.83 1.56 1.51
CA HIS A 435 -15.93 2.67 1.19
C HIS A 435 -15.45 3.45 2.43
N THR A 436 -16.17 3.35 3.54
CA THR A 436 -15.84 3.98 4.80
C THR A 436 -14.80 3.21 5.62
N TRP A 437 -14.51 1.97 5.26
CA TRP A 437 -13.69 1.06 6.07
C TRP A 437 -12.28 1.61 6.32
N MET A 438 -11.56 1.95 5.26
CA MET A 438 -10.26 2.62 5.35
C MET A 438 -10.42 4.11 5.60
N MET A 439 -11.47 4.71 5.04
CA MET A 439 -11.54 6.15 4.83
C MET A 439 -12.48 6.90 5.79
N GLU A 440 -12.95 6.27 6.88
CA GLU A 440 -13.94 6.85 7.82
C GLU A 440 -13.60 8.29 8.20
N GLY A 441 -12.31 8.56 8.46
CA GLY A 441 -11.84 9.87 8.91
C GLY A 441 -11.97 11.02 7.89
N PHE A 442 -12.27 10.74 6.63
CA PHE A 442 -12.47 11.79 5.61
C PHE A 442 -13.93 12.23 5.49
N PHE A 443 -14.88 11.51 6.08
CA PHE A 443 -16.30 11.78 5.93
C PHE A 443 -16.85 12.65 7.07
N PRO A 444 -17.83 13.51 6.79
CA PRO A 444 -18.54 14.25 7.83
C PRO A 444 -19.17 13.32 8.87
N LYS A 445 -19.13 13.70 10.14
CA LYS A 445 -19.75 12.91 11.24
C LYS A 445 -21.24 12.65 11.03
N LYS A 446 -21.97 13.63 10.49
CA LYS A 446 -23.40 13.52 10.17
C LYS A 446 -23.57 13.19 8.68
N ARG A 447 -24.02 11.98 8.39
CA ARG A 447 -24.29 11.50 7.02
C ARG A 447 -25.34 10.41 7.01
N ASP A 448 -26.02 10.25 5.88
CA ASP A 448 -27.03 9.21 5.70
C ASP A 448 -26.37 7.87 5.34
N ARG A 449 -26.10 7.06 6.37
CA ARG A 449 -25.50 5.73 6.24
C ARG A 449 -26.35 4.76 5.41
N LYS A 450 -27.65 5.01 5.20
CA LYS A 450 -28.49 4.13 4.38
C LYS A 450 -28.13 4.23 2.90
N LEU A 451 -27.85 5.45 2.41
CA LEU A 451 -27.45 5.69 1.02
C LEU A 451 -26.06 5.13 0.70
N GLU A 452 -25.25 4.97 1.72
CA GLU A 452 -23.86 4.49 1.62
C GLU A 452 -23.74 2.96 1.45
N LYS A 453 -24.81 2.20 1.68
CA LYS A 453 -24.77 0.71 1.71
C LYS A 453 -24.18 0.10 0.43
N ASN A 454 -24.40 0.73 -0.72
CA ASN A 454 -23.97 0.23 -2.03
C ASN A 454 -22.62 0.84 -2.49
N ARG A 455 -22.02 1.74 -1.72
CA ARG A 455 -20.72 2.35 -2.02
C ARG A 455 -19.61 1.49 -1.42
N ARG A 456 -18.95 0.70 -2.26
CA ARG A 456 -17.97 -0.31 -1.86
C ARG A 456 -16.68 -0.21 -2.67
N CYS A 457 -15.59 -0.68 -2.07
CA CYS A 457 -14.30 -0.82 -2.74
C CYS A 457 -14.18 -2.20 -3.36
N ARG A 458 -14.90 -2.41 -4.46
CA ARG A 458 -14.93 -3.69 -5.20
C ARG A 458 -14.24 -3.56 -6.55
N GLY A 459 -13.68 -4.66 -7.03
CA GLY A 459 -13.24 -4.84 -8.41
C GLY A 459 -14.34 -5.40 -9.32
N SER A 460 -13.93 -5.90 -10.48
CA SER A 460 -14.83 -6.42 -11.52
C SER A 460 -15.50 -7.74 -11.10
N ASN A 461 -16.77 -7.92 -11.42
CA ASN A 461 -17.36 -9.27 -11.49
C ASN A 461 -16.98 -9.99 -12.79
N SER A 462 -17.33 -11.27 -12.91
CA SER A 462 -17.04 -12.07 -14.11
C SER A 462 -17.60 -11.46 -15.40
N THR A 463 -18.80 -10.88 -15.37
CA THR A 463 -19.41 -10.26 -16.55
C THR A 463 -18.64 -9.00 -16.98
N GLU A 464 -18.34 -8.12 -16.03
CA GLU A 464 -17.54 -6.92 -16.23
C GLU A 464 -16.13 -7.29 -16.72
N GLY A 465 -15.50 -8.31 -16.13
CA GLY A 465 -14.17 -8.77 -16.52
C GLY A 465 -14.11 -9.40 -17.90
N LEU A 466 -15.06 -10.27 -18.24
CA LEU A 466 -15.18 -10.83 -19.59
C LEU A 466 -15.39 -9.73 -20.64
N ARG A 467 -16.15 -8.69 -20.29
CA ARG A 467 -16.37 -7.55 -21.16
C ARG A 467 -15.11 -6.71 -21.35
N LEU A 468 -14.37 -6.45 -20.27
CA LEU A 468 -13.07 -5.77 -20.34
C LEU A 468 -12.11 -6.52 -21.28
N LEU A 469 -11.98 -7.84 -21.10
CA LEU A 469 -11.09 -8.69 -21.91
C LEU A 469 -11.41 -8.59 -23.41
N GLU A 470 -12.69 -8.59 -23.77
CA GLU A 470 -13.13 -8.42 -25.16
C GLU A 470 -12.77 -7.03 -25.69
N LEU A 471 -13.09 -5.98 -24.92
CA LEU A 471 -12.89 -4.59 -25.32
C LEU A 471 -11.41 -4.26 -25.57
N VAL A 472 -10.51 -4.83 -24.77
CA VAL A 472 -9.05 -4.61 -24.90
C VAL A 472 -8.36 -5.59 -25.84
N GLY A 473 -9.07 -6.58 -26.38
CA GLY A 473 -8.51 -7.56 -27.32
C GLY A 473 -7.57 -8.58 -26.65
N ALA A 474 -7.90 -8.96 -25.41
CA ALA A 474 -7.09 -9.90 -24.63
C ALA A 474 -7.10 -11.31 -25.24
N ARG A 475 -5.96 -11.99 -25.11
CA ARG A 475 -5.77 -13.41 -25.44
C ARG A 475 -5.43 -14.23 -24.20
N ARG A 476 -4.93 -13.57 -23.16
CA ARG A 476 -4.48 -14.15 -21.90
C ARG A 476 -5.06 -13.38 -20.72
N LEU A 477 -5.58 -14.11 -19.75
CA LEU A 477 -6.07 -13.61 -18.47
C LEU A 477 -5.26 -14.25 -17.34
N PHE A 478 -4.69 -13.41 -16.49
CA PHE A 478 -4.19 -13.81 -15.19
C PHE A 478 -5.05 -13.16 -14.11
N ASN A 479 -5.87 -13.96 -13.44
CA ASN A 479 -6.63 -13.49 -12.31
C ASN A 479 -5.71 -13.41 -11.08
N TYR A 480 -5.45 -12.20 -10.61
CA TYR A 480 -4.52 -11.86 -9.52
C TYR A 480 -5.19 -10.91 -8.51
N ALA A 481 -4.44 -10.40 -7.54
CA ALA A 481 -4.93 -9.48 -6.50
C ALA A 481 -6.12 -10.04 -5.69
N MET A 482 -6.10 -11.37 -5.47
CA MET A 482 -7.19 -12.11 -4.82
C MET A 482 -6.95 -12.32 -3.31
N GLY A 483 -5.80 -11.89 -2.79
CA GLY A 483 -5.47 -12.02 -1.36
C GLY A 483 -5.41 -13.46 -0.87
N LEU A 484 -4.85 -14.35 -1.68
CA LEU A 484 -4.82 -15.79 -1.40
C LEU A 484 -3.58 -16.20 -0.62
N GLU A 485 -2.57 -15.35 -0.62
CA GLU A 485 -1.30 -15.59 0.04
C GLU A 485 -1.39 -15.28 1.55
N PRO A 486 -0.92 -16.16 2.44
CA PRO A 486 -1.06 -15.97 3.89
C PRO A 486 -0.31 -14.76 4.42
N TRP A 487 0.74 -14.30 3.73
CA TRP A 487 1.44 -13.07 4.11
C TRP A 487 0.61 -11.79 3.90
N MET A 488 -0.51 -11.86 3.18
CA MET A 488 -1.44 -10.74 3.02
C MET A 488 -2.44 -10.61 4.18
N GLU A 489 -2.53 -11.61 5.06
CA GLU A 489 -3.57 -11.70 6.09
C GLU A 489 -3.62 -10.47 7.01
N HIS A 490 -2.44 -9.96 7.35
CA HIS A 490 -2.32 -8.77 8.19
C HIS A 490 -2.78 -7.46 7.52
N ILE A 491 -2.96 -7.43 6.20
CA ILE A 491 -3.39 -6.25 5.43
C ILE A 491 -4.89 -6.33 5.12
N ILE A 492 -5.32 -7.47 4.55
CA ILE A 492 -6.65 -7.63 3.96
C ILE A 492 -7.48 -8.76 4.60
N GLY A 493 -6.95 -9.43 5.62
CA GLY A 493 -7.63 -10.53 6.30
C GLY A 493 -7.38 -11.91 5.70
N PRO A 494 -8.01 -12.96 6.24
CA PRO A 494 -7.70 -14.34 5.92
C PRO A 494 -7.97 -14.66 4.45
N ALA A 495 -7.19 -15.59 3.90
CA ALA A 495 -7.35 -16.04 2.53
C ALA A 495 -8.76 -16.59 2.28
N ALA A 496 -9.32 -16.25 1.12
CA ALA A 496 -10.68 -16.64 0.77
C ALA A 496 -10.79 -18.15 0.51
N THR A 497 -11.89 -18.76 0.99
CA THR A 497 -12.19 -20.17 0.74
C THR A 497 -12.96 -20.34 -0.59
N PRO A 498 -12.99 -21.54 -1.18
CA PRO A 498 -13.70 -21.79 -2.45
C PRO A 498 -15.18 -21.40 -2.45
N GLU A 499 -15.82 -21.37 -1.28
CA GLU A 499 -17.24 -21.06 -1.13
C GLU A 499 -17.54 -19.56 -1.17
N THR A 500 -16.51 -18.72 -0.99
CA THR A 500 -16.64 -17.26 -0.98
C THR A 500 -17.09 -16.71 -2.35
N PRO A 501 -17.88 -15.62 -2.38
CA PRO A 501 -18.33 -15.00 -3.63
C PRO A 501 -17.19 -14.67 -4.61
N ARG A 502 -16.07 -14.11 -4.11
CA ARG A 502 -14.91 -13.77 -4.95
C ARG A 502 -14.30 -14.97 -5.67
N MET A 503 -14.25 -16.14 -5.01
CA MET A 503 -13.68 -17.36 -5.58
C MET A 503 -14.59 -17.97 -6.64
N LYS A 504 -15.91 -17.96 -6.39
CA LYS A 504 -16.92 -18.39 -7.37
C LYS A 504 -16.93 -17.53 -8.63
N GLU A 505 -16.83 -16.21 -8.48
CA GLU A 505 -16.73 -15.29 -9.62
C GLU A 505 -15.46 -15.50 -10.41
N SER A 506 -14.35 -15.73 -9.73
CA SER A 506 -13.09 -16.06 -10.39
C SER A 506 -13.20 -17.39 -11.17
N ASP A 507 -13.81 -18.43 -10.60
CA ASP A 507 -14.00 -19.72 -11.28
C ASP A 507 -14.84 -19.55 -12.55
N LEU A 508 -15.93 -18.78 -12.46
CA LEU A 508 -16.80 -18.46 -13.59
C LEU A 508 -16.07 -17.65 -14.67
N LEU A 509 -15.35 -16.59 -14.29
CA LEU A 509 -14.54 -15.78 -15.20
C LEU A 509 -13.55 -16.64 -15.99
N LEU A 510 -12.80 -17.51 -15.29
CA LEU A 510 -11.77 -18.34 -15.90
C LEU A 510 -12.36 -19.42 -16.82
N ALA A 511 -13.44 -20.08 -16.40
CA ALA A 511 -14.12 -21.07 -17.23
C ALA A 511 -14.64 -20.45 -18.52
N THR A 512 -15.38 -19.35 -18.43
CA THR A 512 -15.94 -18.68 -19.61
C THR A 512 -14.86 -18.04 -20.50
N ALA A 513 -13.77 -17.52 -19.93
CA ALA A 513 -12.65 -17.03 -20.73
C ALA A 513 -12.01 -18.14 -21.57
N ARG A 514 -11.83 -19.35 -21.00
CA ARG A 514 -11.32 -20.51 -21.74
C ARG A 514 -12.26 -20.99 -22.82
N GLU A 515 -13.58 -21.00 -22.57
CA GLU A 515 -14.60 -21.30 -23.59
C GLU A 515 -14.56 -20.32 -24.78
N ARG A 516 -14.17 -19.06 -24.52
CA ARG A 516 -13.95 -18.03 -25.55
C ARG A 516 -12.57 -18.12 -26.21
N GLY A 517 -11.75 -19.12 -25.87
CA GLY A 517 -10.44 -19.36 -26.47
C GLY A 517 -9.28 -18.57 -25.86
N LEU A 518 -9.46 -17.95 -24.69
CA LEU A 518 -8.35 -17.30 -23.96
C LEU A 518 -7.58 -18.33 -23.14
N GLN A 519 -6.27 -18.14 -23.01
CA GLN A 519 -5.53 -18.77 -21.91
C GLN A 519 -5.91 -18.02 -20.63
N ALA A 520 -6.41 -18.74 -19.62
CA ALA A 520 -6.85 -18.11 -18.38
C ALA A 520 -6.40 -18.91 -17.17
N GLU A 521 -5.83 -18.24 -16.18
CA GLU A 521 -5.29 -18.84 -14.97
C GLU A 521 -5.53 -17.94 -13.75
N ARG A 522 -5.79 -18.57 -12.58
CA ARG A 522 -5.74 -17.89 -11.29
C ARG A 522 -4.32 -18.02 -10.75
N LEU A 523 -3.70 -16.90 -10.42
CA LEU A 523 -2.38 -16.90 -9.79
C LEU A 523 -2.52 -17.07 -8.27
N GLN A 524 -1.68 -17.93 -7.70
CA GLN A 524 -1.59 -18.18 -6.27
C GLN A 524 -0.20 -18.66 -5.89
N GLY A 525 0.45 -17.97 -4.96
CA GLY A 525 1.84 -18.24 -4.61
C GLY A 525 2.81 -17.91 -5.75
N ALA A 526 4.08 -17.70 -5.43
CA ALA A 526 5.05 -17.23 -6.39
C ALA A 526 5.25 -18.23 -7.54
N GLN A 527 5.23 -17.73 -8.78
CA GLN A 527 5.38 -18.56 -9.96
C GLN A 527 5.86 -17.75 -11.17
N GLN A 528 6.49 -18.43 -12.11
CA GLN A 528 6.81 -17.81 -13.40
C GLN A 528 5.58 -17.88 -14.30
N VAL A 529 5.19 -16.73 -14.86
CA VAL A 529 4.10 -16.63 -15.83
C VAL A 529 4.66 -16.89 -17.22
N HIS A 530 4.08 -17.85 -17.93
CA HIS A 530 4.49 -18.21 -19.27
C HIS A 530 3.62 -17.50 -20.32
N LEU A 531 4.27 -16.71 -21.18
CA LEU A 531 3.58 -15.93 -22.23
C LEU A 531 3.48 -16.67 -23.58
N LYS A 532 3.98 -17.91 -23.68
CA LYS A 532 3.93 -18.67 -24.94
C LYS A 532 2.51 -19.22 -25.21
N PRO A 533 2.09 -19.36 -26.48
CA PRO A 533 0.82 -19.99 -26.87
C PRO A 533 0.67 -21.43 -26.37
#